data_AF-A0A661MSY9-F1
#
_entry.id   AF-A0A661MSY9-F1
#
_cell.length_a   1.000
_cell.length_b   1.000
_cell.length_c   1.000
_cell.angle_alpha   90.00
_cell.angle_beta   90.00
_cell.angle_gamma   90.00
#
_symmetry.space_group_name_H-M   'P 1'
#
loop_
_entity.id
_entity.type
_entity.pdbx_description
1 polymer ?
#
loop_
_entity_poly.entity_id
_entity_poly.type
_entity_poly.pdbx_seq_one_letter_code
_entity_poly.pdbx_strand_id
1 'polypeptide(L)'
;MRGSPLPTILPGVLCAFVLSLCGCSLDTSAIVGDSCPEPDTTALCNGAGTVLESCTDGTPSSETCAFGCTPGEEICWVCDPGTRRCEGDVILTCESTGTEVPAATCVAGTCSDDAMGNAGCGACLPGTSRCDEASEAIITCDASGMESAPAPCPVGVHCEPGAGGTMASCVVDCVAGCDGDDRVTCAGGEVRETCPLGCDTTSIECSVLVPSNIGRSVALDSGTAGLVVGMAAPEVLIFDTDDGGRIDRYDPMTGARTVVRMSASGSVDAGIYHEQRGGEGPETPSGAGIPDLAVWVMDSLSIGAMGTIHFVGTRAAVVLVEGDVLVEGRINARAEWLLDTDGADVFVHAPAGGGGFVDSNGEGFGGGGEGNADGSRRGGGGGGSYGSPGGTGGTAGFGGTPGDPGPVYGAATLVPLYGGSGGGAGADDDTAGSGGDGGGALQITAGGTLTVTASAIIDASGEGGYGANGNRGGGGGGGAGGSVLLEAAAISIAGTVGAPGGGGGGGTHANPGGAPGSRWNPPTELRGLRGNGSGMHGGRGGHGSDVEGRRGENGEDKHDPNGGGGGGGGGAGRLRLNVRPGTVPNVTGTLVPSRSLSSEGVVGVL
;
A
#
# COMPACT_ATOMS: atom_id res chain seq x y z
N MET A 1 9.85 34.30 -33.41
CA MET A 1 10.54 33.97 -34.67
C MET A 1 10.71 32.45 -34.73
N ARG A 2 10.36 31.85 -35.87
CA ARG A 2 10.35 30.41 -36.14
C ARG A 2 11.77 29.82 -36.14
N GLY A 3 11.88 28.53 -35.82
CA GLY A 3 12.79 27.64 -36.56
C GLY A 3 13.58 26.63 -35.74
N SER A 4 13.06 25.41 -35.62
CA SER A 4 13.86 24.17 -35.54
C SER A 4 14.75 24.02 -36.79
N PRO A 5 15.84 23.23 -36.76
CA PRO A 5 15.71 21.84 -37.20
C PRO A 5 16.68 20.81 -36.56
N LEU A 6 16.26 19.54 -36.57
CA LEU A 6 17.12 18.34 -36.56
C LEU A 6 17.58 18.02 -38.00
N PRO A 7 18.68 17.26 -38.20
CA PRO A 7 18.48 15.88 -38.68
C PRO A 7 19.50 14.81 -38.20
N THR A 8 18.95 13.61 -37.98
CA THR A 8 19.32 12.22 -38.33
C THR A 8 20.73 11.86 -38.85
N ILE A 9 21.35 10.81 -38.28
CA ILE A 9 22.45 10.01 -38.85
C ILE A 9 22.14 8.50 -38.75
N LEU A 10 22.47 7.76 -39.82
CA LEU A 10 22.27 6.32 -40.11
C LEU A 10 23.04 5.32 -39.21
N PRO A 11 22.64 4.03 -39.20
CA PRO A 11 23.40 2.91 -38.63
C PRO A 11 24.23 2.15 -39.69
N GLY A 12 25.31 1.49 -39.25
CA GLY A 12 26.06 0.54 -40.06
C GLY A 12 27.13 -0.23 -39.27
N VAL A 13 27.46 -1.43 -39.80
CA VAL A 13 28.52 -2.41 -39.42
C VAL A 13 28.00 -3.54 -38.50
N LEU A 14 27.61 -4.74 -38.97
CA LEU A 14 28.28 -5.83 -39.74
C LEU A 14 29.26 -6.69 -38.90
N CYS A 15 28.89 -7.96 -38.60
CA CYS A 15 29.78 -9.14 -38.74
C CYS A 15 29.06 -10.47 -38.49
N ALA A 16 29.52 -11.50 -39.21
CA ALA A 16 28.97 -12.84 -39.39
C ALA A 16 29.72 -13.92 -38.58
N PHE A 17 29.12 -15.10 -38.35
CA PHE A 17 29.67 -16.46 -38.66
C PHE A 17 28.85 -17.65 -38.05
N VAL A 18 28.59 -18.67 -38.89
CA VAL A 18 28.61 -20.17 -38.67
C VAL A 18 27.40 -20.95 -38.10
N LEU A 19 26.68 -21.62 -39.02
CA LEU A 19 26.57 -23.08 -39.29
C LEU A 19 26.23 -24.12 -38.19
N SER A 20 25.19 -24.94 -38.48
CA SER A 20 25.22 -26.42 -38.61
C SER A 20 24.31 -27.28 -37.69
N LEU A 21 23.23 -27.87 -38.27
CA LEU A 21 22.91 -29.31 -38.41
C LEU A 21 21.39 -29.60 -38.35
N CYS A 22 20.83 -30.06 -39.47
CA CYS A 22 19.55 -30.78 -39.55
C CYS A 22 19.80 -32.28 -39.35
N GLY A 23 19.04 -32.92 -38.47
CA GLY A 23 19.02 -34.38 -38.31
C GLY A 23 18.00 -35.03 -39.25
N CYS A 24 18.46 -35.96 -40.08
CA CYS A 24 17.63 -36.90 -40.81
C CYS A 24 17.30 -38.10 -39.91
N SER A 25 16.02 -38.41 -39.73
CA SER A 25 15.55 -39.67 -39.17
C SER A 25 15.40 -40.70 -40.31
N LEU A 26 15.95 -41.89 -40.12
CA LEU A 26 15.73 -43.06 -40.97
C LEU A 26 14.35 -43.62 -40.65
N ASP A 27 13.47 -43.64 -41.65
CA ASP A 27 12.11 -44.16 -41.58
C ASP A 27 12.12 -45.63 -42.06
N THR A 28 11.77 -46.57 -41.18
CA THR A 28 11.68 -48.02 -41.44
C THR A 28 10.24 -48.49 -41.61
N SER A 29 9.37 -47.67 -42.23
CA SER A 29 8.03 -48.10 -42.64
C SER A 29 7.96 -48.33 -44.16
N ALA A 30 8.28 -49.53 -44.61
CA ALA A 30 8.08 -49.93 -46.00
C ALA A 30 7.63 -51.40 -46.14
N ILE A 31 6.52 -51.75 -45.49
CA ILE A 31 5.61 -52.81 -45.96
C ILE A 31 4.17 -52.35 -45.68
N VAL A 32 3.67 -51.43 -46.51
CA VAL A 32 2.22 -51.24 -46.69
C VAL A 32 2.01 -51.08 -48.20
N GLY A 33 1.87 -52.22 -48.86
CA GLY A 33 1.53 -52.32 -50.28
C GLY A 33 0.94 -53.69 -50.55
N ASP A 34 -0.27 -53.74 -51.10
CA ASP A 34 -1.13 -54.93 -51.32
C ASP A 34 -0.59 -55.94 -52.37
N SER A 35 0.73 -56.16 -52.45
CA SER A 35 1.31 -57.12 -53.38
C SER A 35 2.63 -57.69 -52.84
N CYS A 36 2.66 -59.00 -52.53
CA CYS A 36 3.87 -59.71 -52.10
C CYS A 36 4.90 -59.75 -53.26
N PRO A 37 6.18 -59.41 -53.04
CA PRO A 37 7.22 -59.55 -54.04
C PRO A 37 7.75 -61.00 -54.09
N GLU A 38 7.49 -61.68 -55.21
CA GLU A 38 8.01 -63.00 -55.64
C GLU A 38 7.63 -64.23 -54.76
N PRO A 39 7.36 -65.41 -55.37
CA PRO A 39 6.65 -66.53 -54.72
C PRO A 39 7.44 -67.39 -53.71
N ASP A 40 8.58 -66.94 -53.16
CA ASP A 40 9.40 -67.74 -52.22
C ASP A 40 9.94 -66.91 -51.03
N THR A 41 9.10 -66.09 -50.38
CA THR A 41 9.49 -65.41 -49.13
C THR A 41 8.93 -66.14 -47.90
N THR A 42 9.86 -66.63 -47.06
CA THR A 42 9.63 -67.26 -45.73
C THR A 42 8.82 -66.36 -44.80
N ALA A 43 7.96 -66.94 -43.97
CA ALA A 43 7.13 -66.18 -43.02
C ALA A 43 7.99 -65.32 -42.08
N LEU A 44 7.58 -64.07 -41.82
CA LEU A 44 8.32 -63.14 -40.97
C LEU A 44 7.45 -62.66 -39.82
N CYS A 45 8.04 -62.71 -38.62
CA CYS A 45 7.45 -62.11 -37.44
C CYS A 45 7.60 -60.58 -37.52
N ASN A 46 6.53 -59.83 -37.23
CA ASN A 46 6.57 -58.37 -37.26
C ASN A 46 7.56 -57.80 -36.21
N GLY A 47 7.99 -56.54 -36.38
CA GLY A 47 8.98 -55.92 -35.49
C GLY A 47 8.55 -55.79 -34.02
N ALA A 48 7.27 -55.99 -33.72
CA ALA A 48 6.72 -56.03 -32.36
C ALA A 48 6.68 -57.45 -31.77
N GLY A 49 7.07 -58.47 -32.55
CA GLY A 49 7.16 -59.85 -32.10
C GLY A 49 5.80 -60.52 -31.87
N THR A 50 4.68 -60.05 -32.43
CA THR A 50 3.32 -60.48 -32.04
C THR A 50 2.45 -60.98 -33.20
N VAL A 51 2.88 -60.81 -34.44
CA VAL A 51 2.13 -61.24 -35.63
C VAL A 51 3.08 -61.94 -36.59
N LEU A 52 2.71 -63.15 -36.99
CA LEU A 52 3.38 -63.91 -38.05
C LEU A 52 2.70 -63.55 -39.38
N GLU A 53 3.43 -62.92 -40.28
CA GLU A 53 2.94 -62.60 -41.64
C GLU A 53 3.53 -63.61 -42.62
N SER A 54 2.66 -64.26 -43.41
CA SER A 54 3.08 -65.20 -44.45
C SER A 54 2.37 -64.92 -45.78
N CYS A 55 3.07 -65.12 -46.89
CA CYS A 55 2.48 -65.09 -48.23
C CYS A 55 2.48 -66.51 -48.81
N THR A 56 1.33 -67.19 -48.75
CA THR A 56 1.13 -68.46 -49.46
C THR A 56 0.34 -68.19 -50.74
N ASP A 57 0.85 -68.65 -51.89
CA ASP A 57 0.22 -68.48 -53.21
C ASP A 57 -0.11 -67.01 -53.61
N GLY A 58 0.70 -66.07 -53.14
CA GLY A 58 0.56 -64.64 -53.48
C GLY A 58 -0.56 -63.91 -52.73
N THR A 59 -1.22 -64.58 -51.78
CA THR A 59 -2.15 -63.94 -50.84
C THR A 59 -1.49 -63.75 -49.46
N PRO A 60 -1.39 -62.53 -48.93
CA PRO A 60 -0.91 -62.31 -47.58
C PRO A 60 -1.92 -62.85 -46.56
N SER A 61 -1.42 -63.57 -45.55
CA SER A 61 -2.16 -63.98 -44.37
C SER A 61 -1.39 -63.55 -43.13
N SER A 62 -2.10 -63.13 -42.09
CA SER A 62 -1.52 -62.78 -40.80
C SER A 62 -2.17 -63.61 -39.70
N GLU A 63 -1.34 -64.16 -38.82
CA GLU A 63 -1.76 -64.86 -37.61
C GLU A 63 -1.19 -64.13 -36.40
N THR A 64 -2.05 -63.74 -35.46
CA THR A 64 -1.61 -63.09 -34.21
C THR A 64 -1.09 -64.16 -33.26
N CYS A 65 0.19 -64.07 -32.90
CA CYS A 65 0.83 -65.00 -31.98
C CYS A 65 0.58 -64.57 -30.52
N ALA A 66 -0.12 -65.39 -29.75
CA ALA A 66 -0.47 -65.09 -28.35
C ALA A 66 0.76 -64.88 -27.43
N PHE A 67 1.88 -65.54 -27.73
CA PHE A 67 3.15 -65.43 -26.96
C PHE A 67 4.31 -64.85 -27.76
N GLY A 68 3.95 -64.25 -28.89
CA GLY A 68 4.88 -63.70 -29.83
C GLY A 68 5.57 -64.71 -30.76
N CYS A 69 6.47 -64.21 -31.60
CA CYS A 69 7.26 -64.98 -32.55
C CYS A 69 8.70 -64.45 -32.61
N THR A 70 9.65 -65.32 -32.98
CA THR A 70 11.06 -64.94 -33.15
C THR A 70 11.28 -64.45 -34.59
N PRO A 71 11.97 -63.33 -34.84
CA PRO A 71 12.33 -62.93 -36.19
C PRO A 71 13.19 -64.00 -36.87
N GLY A 72 12.63 -64.68 -37.90
CA GLY A 72 13.30 -65.73 -38.68
C GLY A 72 12.85 -67.17 -38.39
N GLU A 73 11.90 -67.39 -37.48
CA GLU A 73 11.27 -68.71 -37.27
C GLU A 73 9.79 -68.68 -37.67
N GLU A 74 9.33 -69.70 -38.41
CA GLU A 74 7.97 -69.78 -38.97
C GLU A 74 6.90 -70.30 -37.99
N ILE A 75 7.04 -70.05 -36.69
CA ILE A 75 6.14 -70.61 -35.68
C ILE A 75 5.85 -69.59 -34.58
N CYS A 76 4.56 -69.38 -34.28
CA CYS A 76 4.15 -68.69 -33.06
C CYS A 76 4.60 -69.49 -31.83
N TRP A 77 5.06 -68.80 -30.79
CA TRP A 77 5.44 -69.45 -29.55
C TRP A 77 4.21 -70.09 -28.91
N VAL A 78 4.34 -71.35 -28.53
CA VAL A 78 3.40 -72.05 -27.68
C VAL A 78 3.86 -71.79 -26.25
N CYS A 79 2.96 -71.35 -25.36
CA CYS A 79 3.35 -71.11 -23.98
C CYS A 79 3.94 -72.36 -23.32
N ASP A 80 4.91 -72.16 -22.44
CA ASP A 80 5.48 -73.25 -21.68
C ASP A 80 4.42 -73.80 -20.71
N PRO A 81 4.16 -75.11 -20.70
CA PRO A 81 3.19 -75.72 -19.80
C PRO A 81 3.40 -75.30 -18.34
N GLY A 82 2.36 -74.74 -17.73
CA GLY A 82 2.36 -74.27 -16.35
C GLY A 82 2.68 -72.79 -16.16
N THR A 83 3.10 -72.07 -17.21
CA THR A 83 3.19 -70.60 -17.15
C THR A 83 1.81 -69.98 -16.97
N ARG A 84 1.75 -68.86 -16.26
CA ARG A 84 0.50 -68.14 -15.96
C ARG A 84 0.62 -66.70 -16.40
N ARG A 85 -0.44 -66.15 -16.98
CA ARG A 85 -0.55 -64.72 -17.29
C ARG A 85 -1.93 -64.18 -16.97
N CYS A 86 -2.01 -62.86 -16.83
CA CYS A 86 -3.26 -62.17 -16.59
C CYS A 86 -3.94 -61.74 -17.89
N GLU A 87 -5.24 -62.03 -18.01
CA GLU A 87 -6.13 -61.42 -19.00
C GLU A 87 -7.34 -60.82 -18.26
N GLY A 88 -7.30 -59.51 -18.03
CA GLY A 88 -8.28 -58.82 -17.21
C GLY A 88 -8.25 -59.25 -15.74
N ASP A 89 -9.37 -59.75 -15.24
CA ASP A 89 -9.52 -60.33 -13.90
C ASP A 89 -9.31 -61.85 -13.89
N VAL A 90 -8.83 -62.46 -14.98
CA VAL A 90 -8.66 -63.91 -15.10
C VAL A 90 -7.18 -64.28 -15.18
N ILE A 91 -6.74 -65.20 -14.33
CA ILE A 91 -5.46 -65.90 -14.46
C ILE A 91 -5.65 -66.99 -15.52
N LEU A 92 -4.93 -66.86 -16.63
CA LEU A 92 -4.78 -67.91 -17.62
C LEU A 92 -3.60 -68.80 -17.21
N THR A 93 -3.75 -70.12 -17.34
CA THR A 93 -2.63 -71.07 -17.22
C THR A 93 -2.47 -71.81 -18.53
N CYS A 94 -1.23 -71.95 -18.98
CA CYS A 94 -0.92 -72.75 -20.15
C CYS A 94 -0.97 -74.24 -19.81
N GLU A 95 -1.86 -75.00 -20.46
CA GLU A 95 -1.89 -76.46 -20.31
C GLU A 95 -0.71 -77.12 -21.05
N SER A 96 -0.48 -78.42 -20.80
CA SER A 96 0.56 -79.20 -21.49
C SER A 96 0.42 -79.25 -23.02
N THR A 97 -0.76 -78.90 -23.53
CA THR A 97 -1.09 -78.78 -24.95
C THR A 97 -0.76 -77.40 -25.52
N GLY A 98 -0.26 -76.46 -24.72
CA GLY A 98 0.05 -75.11 -25.18
C GLY A 98 -1.14 -74.17 -25.30
N THR A 99 -2.30 -74.61 -24.82
CA THR A 99 -3.56 -73.87 -24.87
C THR A 99 -3.78 -73.18 -23.53
N GLU A 100 -4.16 -71.92 -23.57
CA GLU A 100 -4.49 -71.18 -22.36
C GLU A 100 -5.90 -71.53 -21.90
N VAL A 101 -6.01 -71.87 -20.63
CA VAL A 101 -7.31 -72.06 -19.98
C VAL A 101 -7.44 -71.12 -18.80
N PRO A 102 -8.64 -70.58 -18.55
CA PRO A 102 -8.94 -69.86 -17.31
C PRO A 102 -8.67 -70.76 -16.11
N ALA A 103 -7.66 -70.42 -15.31
CA ALA A 103 -7.31 -71.16 -14.11
C ALA A 103 -8.01 -70.60 -12.87
N ALA A 104 -8.18 -69.28 -12.79
CA ALA A 104 -8.93 -68.61 -11.73
C ALA A 104 -9.41 -67.23 -12.18
N THR A 105 -10.54 -66.78 -11.65
CA THR A 105 -11.01 -65.38 -11.76
C THR A 105 -10.81 -64.68 -10.42
N CYS A 106 -10.20 -63.52 -10.43
CA CYS A 106 -9.91 -62.70 -9.26
C CYS A 106 -11.19 -62.04 -8.76
N VAL A 107 -11.80 -62.62 -7.70
CA VAL A 107 -13.10 -62.18 -7.16
C VAL A 107 -13.04 -60.80 -6.48
N ALA A 108 -11.84 -60.27 -6.20
CA ALA A 108 -11.66 -59.02 -5.45
C ALA A 108 -10.44 -58.16 -5.87
N GLY A 109 -9.96 -58.26 -7.12
CA GLY A 109 -8.82 -57.43 -7.56
C GLY A 109 -8.39 -57.66 -9.00
N THR A 110 -7.48 -56.81 -9.49
CA THR A 110 -6.82 -56.99 -10.79
C THR A 110 -5.80 -58.14 -10.72
N CYS A 111 -5.76 -58.95 -11.76
CA CYS A 111 -4.69 -59.91 -11.94
C CYS A 111 -3.40 -59.14 -12.31
N SER A 112 -2.29 -59.41 -11.63
CA SER A 112 -0.97 -58.82 -11.93
C SER A 112 0.03 -59.91 -12.31
N ASP A 113 0.77 -59.69 -13.39
CA ASP A 113 1.95 -60.50 -13.74
C ASP A 113 3.16 -59.98 -12.96
N ASP A 114 3.88 -60.85 -12.25
CA ASP A 114 5.20 -60.50 -11.72
C ASP A 114 6.27 -60.56 -12.83
N ALA A 115 7.42 -59.91 -12.60
CA ALA A 115 8.55 -59.92 -13.54
C ALA A 115 9.17 -61.32 -13.75
N MET A 116 8.68 -62.35 -13.03
CA MET A 116 9.13 -63.74 -13.14
C MET A 116 8.10 -64.64 -13.84
N GLY A 117 7.01 -64.08 -14.40
CA GLY A 117 6.00 -64.81 -15.16
C GLY A 117 4.98 -65.56 -14.31
N ASN A 118 4.76 -65.14 -13.05
CA ASN A 118 3.65 -65.64 -12.24
C ASN A 118 2.52 -64.61 -12.18
N ALA A 119 1.34 -65.03 -12.64
CA ALA A 119 0.09 -64.31 -12.46
C ALA A 119 -0.60 -64.70 -11.15
N GLY A 120 -0.98 -63.70 -10.35
CA GLY A 120 -1.68 -63.87 -9.08
C GLY A 120 -2.78 -62.83 -8.85
N CYS A 121 -3.83 -63.23 -8.15
CA CYS A 121 -4.90 -62.32 -7.71
C CYS A 121 -4.48 -61.63 -6.41
N GLY A 122 -4.44 -60.29 -6.39
CA GLY A 122 -4.16 -59.50 -5.18
C GLY A 122 -2.69 -59.50 -4.73
N ALA A 123 -1.76 -59.93 -5.59
CA ALA A 123 -0.34 -59.88 -5.29
C ALA A 123 0.19 -58.47 -5.55
N CYS A 124 0.37 -57.71 -4.49
CA CYS A 124 1.19 -56.51 -4.52
C CYS A 124 2.58 -56.82 -3.98
N LEU A 125 3.59 -56.09 -4.46
CA LEU A 125 4.98 -56.28 -4.06
C LEU A 125 5.10 -56.19 -2.52
N PRO A 126 5.67 -57.21 -1.83
CA PRO A 126 5.79 -57.19 -0.38
C PRO A 126 6.43 -55.89 0.12
N GLY A 127 5.78 -55.22 1.07
CA GLY A 127 6.24 -53.95 1.63
C GLY A 127 5.85 -52.70 0.83
N THR A 128 5.10 -52.81 -0.27
CA THR A 128 4.53 -51.63 -0.94
C THR A 128 3.20 -51.22 -0.33
N SER A 129 2.75 -50.00 -0.62
CA SER A 129 1.40 -49.55 -0.31
C SER A 129 0.81 -48.68 -1.42
N ARG A 130 -0.51 -48.70 -1.53
CA ARG A 130 -1.30 -47.87 -2.46
C ARG A 130 -2.46 -47.21 -1.74
N CYS A 131 -3.02 -46.19 -2.38
CA CYS A 131 -4.23 -45.53 -1.91
C CYS A 131 -5.47 -46.23 -2.45
N ASP A 132 -6.46 -46.42 -1.59
CA ASP A 132 -7.82 -46.74 -1.99
C ASP A 132 -8.59 -45.45 -2.26
N GLU A 133 -8.80 -45.14 -3.55
CA GLU A 133 -9.50 -43.93 -3.99
C GLU A 133 -10.95 -43.87 -3.48
N ALA A 134 -11.57 -45.00 -3.14
CA ALA A 134 -12.96 -45.03 -2.69
C ALA A 134 -13.12 -44.71 -1.20
N SER A 135 -12.08 -44.96 -0.38
CA SER A 135 -12.16 -44.87 1.08
C SER A 135 -11.09 -43.98 1.73
N GLU A 136 -10.22 -43.35 0.93
CA GLU A 136 -9.07 -42.56 1.40
C GLU A 136 -8.24 -43.31 2.46
N ALA A 137 -7.97 -44.58 2.17
CA ALA A 137 -7.25 -45.48 3.07
C ALA A 137 -5.94 -45.97 2.44
N ILE A 138 -4.95 -46.24 3.29
CA ILE A 138 -3.72 -46.92 2.87
C ILE A 138 -3.96 -48.42 2.87
N ILE A 139 -3.69 -49.07 1.75
CA ILE A 139 -3.61 -50.53 1.64
C ILE A 139 -2.13 -50.91 1.62
N THR A 140 -1.69 -51.72 2.58
CA THR A 140 -0.28 -52.17 2.70
C THR A 140 -0.16 -53.63 2.31
N CYS A 141 0.93 -53.99 1.66
CA CYS A 141 1.22 -55.36 1.25
C CYS A 141 2.10 -56.01 2.30
N ASP A 142 1.60 -57.06 2.95
CA ASP A 142 2.37 -57.77 3.96
C ASP A 142 3.55 -58.54 3.33
N ALA A 143 4.37 -59.18 4.16
CA ALA A 143 5.54 -59.94 3.71
C ALA A 143 5.19 -61.14 2.80
N SER A 144 3.92 -61.56 2.76
CA SER A 144 3.41 -62.62 1.89
C SER A 144 2.82 -62.11 0.57
N GLY A 145 2.79 -60.79 0.36
CA GLY A 145 2.20 -60.15 -0.81
C GLY A 145 0.68 -60.05 -0.77
N MET A 146 0.06 -60.28 0.40
CA MET A 146 -1.38 -60.06 0.59
C MET A 146 -1.66 -58.64 1.07
N GLU A 147 -2.70 -58.04 0.50
CA GLU A 147 -3.21 -56.73 0.91
C GLU A 147 -3.78 -56.79 2.34
N SER A 148 -3.35 -55.85 3.18
CA SER A 148 -3.93 -55.61 4.50
C SER A 148 -5.32 -54.97 4.38
N ALA A 149 -6.11 -55.05 5.45
CA ALA A 149 -7.35 -54.29 5.52
C ALA A 149 -7.04 -52.78 5.37
N PRO A 150 -7.83 -52.02 4.59
CA PRO A 150 -7.61 -50.59 4.39
C PRO A 150 -7.52 -49.87 5.74
N ALA A 151 -6.41 -49.18 5.96
CA ALA A 151 -6.23 -48.34 7.14
C ALA A 151 -6.69 -46.92 6.78
N PRO A 152 -7.85 -46.45 7.28
CA PRO A 152 -8.36 -45.14 6.93
C PRO A 152 -7.40 -44.05 7.38
N CYS A 153 -7.20 -43.05 6.53
CA CYS A 153 -6.48 -41.87 6.95
C CYS A 153 -7.27 -41.12 8.05
N PRO A 154 -6.59 -40.47 9.02
CA PRO A 154 -7.25 -39.59 9.99
C PRO A 154 -8.19 -38.55 9.34
N VAL A 155 -9.07 -37.92 10.11
CA VAL A 155 -9.94 -36.86 9.56
C VAL A 155 -9.07 -35.67 9.13
N GLY A 156 -9.18 -35.24 7.86
CA GLY A 156 -8.44 -34.09 7.29
C GLY A 156 -7.11 -34.45 6.60
N VAL A 157 -6.89 -35.71 6.25
CA VAL A 157 -5.73 -36.18 5.48
C VAL A 157 -6.23 -37.05 4.33
N HIS A 158 -5.76 -36.80 3.11
CA HIS A 158 -6.02 -37.65 1.94
C HIS A 158 -4.84 -38.61 1.72
N CYS A 159 -5.10 -39.72 1.03
CA CYS A 159 -4.04 -40.65 0.67
C CYS A 159 -3.39 -40.22 -0.65
N GLU A 160 -2.07 -40.01 -0.66
CA GLU A 160 -1.30 -39.81 -1.90
C GLU A 160 -0.41 -41.02 -2.25
N PRO A 161 -0.31 -41.41 -3.54
CA PRO A 161 0.68 -42.37 -3.98
C PRO A 161 2.08 -41.75 -3.85
N GLY A 162 2.97 -42.34 -3.05
CA GLY A 162 4.33 -41.81 -2.90
C GLY A 162 5.12 -41.82 -4.21
N ALA A 163 6.05 -40.89 -4.34
CA ALA A 163 6.91 -40.75 -5.49
C ALA A 163 7.63 -42.09 -5.79
N GLY A 164 7.32 -42.69 -6.94
CA GLY A 164 7.84 -44.00 -7.36
C GLY A 164 6.92 -45.19 -7.07
N GLY A 165 5.68 -44.97 -6.62
CA GLY A 165 4.63 -46.01 -6.53
C GLY A 165 4.84 -47.09 -5.47
N THR A 166 5.78 -46.89 -4.54
CA THR A 166 6.16 -47.92 -3.57
C THR A 166 5.60 -47.68 -2.17
N MET A 167 5.27 -46.45 -1.77
CA MET A 167 4.65 -46.19 -0.47
C MET A 167 3.55 -45.13 -0.57
N ALA A 168 2.31 -45.48 -0.30
CA ALA A 168 1.24 -44.53 -0.06
C ALA A 168 1.37 -43.94 1.34
N SER A 169 1.03 -42.66 1.49
CA SER A 169 1.00 -41.98 2.79
C SER A 169 -0.24 -41.12 2.93
N CYS A 170 -0.78 -41.05 4.15
CA CYS A 170 -1.81 -40.07 4.49
C CYS A 170 -1.12 -38.72 4.62
N VAL A 171 -1.42 -37.83 3.68
CA VAL A 171 -0.92 -36.46 3.65
C VAL A 171 -2.05 -35.56 4.14
N VAL A 172 -1.73 -34.53 4.92
CA VAL A 172 -2.76 -33.57 5.32
C VAL A 172 -3.28 -32.93 4.04
N ASP A 173 -4.61 -32.90 3.89
CA ASP A 173 -5.27 -32.09 2.87
C ASP A 173 -4.92 -30.65 3.21
N CYS A 174 -3.78 -30.20 2.71
CA CYS A 174 -3.45 -28.81 2.78
C CYS A 174 -4.39 -28.14 1.79
N VAL A 175 -5.40 -27.48 2.33
CA VAL A 175 -6.26 -26.59 1.58
C VAL A 175 -5.61 -25.23 1.62
N ALA A 176 -5.13 -24.76 0.47
CA ALA A 176 -4.63 -23.40 0.37
C ALA A 176 -5.79 -22.46 0.76
N GLY A 177 -5.54 -21.56 1.71
CA GLY A 177 -6.60 -20.75 2.29
C GLY A 177 -6.08 -19.75 3.31
N CYS A 178 -7.00 -19.06 3.96
CA CYS A 178 -6.70 -18.19 5.07
C CYS A 178 -7.17 -18.86 6.37
N ASP A 179 -6.27 -19.03 7.33
CA ASP A 179 -6.58 -19.44 8.70
C ASP A 179 -6.36 -18.24 9.64
N GLY A 180 -7.42 -17.44 9.81
CA GLY A 180 -7.32 -16.15 10.47
C GLY A 180 -6.41 -15.19 9.70
N ASP A 181 -5.25 -14.89 10.30
CA ASP A 181 -4.25 -13.99 9.74
C ASP A 181 -3.19 -14.73 8.94
N ASP A 182 -3.17 -16.05 9.00
CA ASP A 182 -2.18 -16.85 8.30
C ASP A 182 -2.69 -17.22 6.90
N ARG A 183 -1.86 -16.98 5.89
CA ARG A 183 -1.99 -17.59 4.59
C ARG A 183 -1.42 -19.00 4.64
N VAL A 184 -2.23 -19.97 4.29
CA VAL A 184 -1.86 -21.38 4.20
C VAL A 184 -1.61 -21.72 2.73
N THR A 185 -0.42 -22.21 2.42
CA THR A 185 -0.06 -22.72 1.08
C THR A 185 0.44 -24.15 1.15
N CYS A 186 0.32 -24.89 0.05
CA CYS A 186 0.39 -26.35 0.04
C CYS A 186 1.48 -26.92 -0.85
N ALA A 187 2.47 -26.10 -1.20
CA ALA A 187 3.58 -26.51 -2.05
C ALA A 187 4.59 -27.35 -1.25
N GLY A 188 4.37 -28.67 -1.19
CA GLY A 188 5.26 -29.62 -0.50
C GLY A 188 5.00 -29.76 1.01
N GLY A 189 3.77 -29.44 1.45
CA GLY A 189 3.34 -29.45 2.85
C GLY A 189 2.60 -28.17 3.22
N GLU A 190 1.98 -28.16 4.40
CA GLU A 190 1.32 -26.97 4.94
C GLU A 190 2.38 -25.93 5.35
N VAL A 191 2.43 -24.83 4.61
CA VAL A 191 3.24 -23.66 4.93
C VAL A 191 2.31 -22.55 5.36
N ARG A 192 2.46 -22.11 6.62
CA ARG A 192 1.75 -20.96 7.19
C ARG A 192 2.64 -19.73 7.11
N GLU A 193 2.12 -18.69 6.47
CA GLU A 193 2.70 -17.36 6.39
C GLU A 193 1.78 -16.38 7.13
N THR A 194 2.24 -15.84 8.26
CA THR A 194 1.45 -14.84 8.99
C THR A 194 1.39 -13.54 8.22
N CYS A 195 0.18 -13.12 7.84
CA CYS A 195 -0.08 -11.87 7.13
C CYS A 195 -0.35 -10.74 8.14
N PRO A 196 0.53 -9.74 8.29
CA PRO A 196 0.36 -8.67 9.30
C PRO A 196 -0.97 -7.91 9.15
N LEU A 197 -1.43 -7.77 7.91
CA LEU A 197 -2.65 -7.06 7.53
C LEU A 197 -3.85 -7.99 7.27
N GLY A 198 -3.68 -9.28 7.55
CA GLY A 198 -4.67 -10.33 7.33
C GLY A 198 -4.55 -10.99 5.98
N CYS A 199 -5.15 -12.17 5.86
CA CYS A 199 -5.21 -12.92 4.61
C CYS A 199 -6.56 -12.65 3.93
N ASP A 200 -6.55 -12.34 2.63
CA ASP A 200 -7.80 -12.23 1.87
C ASP A 200 -8.32 -13.62 1.50
N THR A 201 -9.50 -13.95 2.00
CA THR A 201 -10.19 -15.21 1.72
C THR A 201 -10.54 -15.42 0.24
N THR A 202 -10.55 -14.36 -0.58
CA THR A 202 -10.88 -14.46 -2.02
C THR A 202 -9.65 -14.79 -2.86
N SER A 203 -8.56 -14.03 -2.71
CA SER A 203 -7.32 -14.27 -3.46
C SER A 203 -6.40 -15.30 -2.82
N ILE A 204 -6.56 -15.60 -1.52
CA ILE A 204 -5.66 -16.45 -0.73
C ILE A 204 -4.23 -15.85 -0.71
N GLU A 205 -4.16 -14.52 -0.65
CA GLU A 205 -2.93 -13.76 -0.52
C GLU A 205 -2.93 -12.94 0.77
N CYS A 206 -1.73 -12.66 1.28
CA CYS A 206 -1.60 -11.68 2.34
C CYS A 206 -2.05 -10.31 1.83
N SER A 207 -2.97 -9.70 2.57
CA SER A 207 -3.41 -8.33 2.30
C SER A 207 -2.21 -7.40 2.41
N VAL A 208 -2.14 -6.42 1.52
CA VAL A 208 -1.10 -5.40 1.52
C VAL A 208 -1.74 -4.05 1.79
N LEU A 209 -1.06 -3.23 2.60
CA LEU A 209 -1.52 -1.90 2.93
C LEU A 209 -1.36 -1.05 1.69
N VAL A 210 -2.48 -0.57 1.15
CA VAL A 210 -2.52 0.34 0.02
C VAL A 210 -2.67 1.75 0.58
N PRO A 211 -1.62 2.60 0.57
CA PRO A 211 -1.72 3.95 1.12
C PRO A 211 -2.83 4.76 0.43
N SER A 212 -3.70 5.41 1.21
CA SER A 212 -4.94 5.98 0.69
C SER A 212 -4.77 7.01 -0.44
N ASN A 213 -3.71 7.84 -0.39
CA ASN A 213 -3.46 8.87 -1.40
C ASN A 213 -2.52 8.45 -2.53
N ILE A 214 -1.85 7.29 -2.41
CA ILE A 214 -0.88 6.80 -3.39
C ILE A 214 -1.38 5.55 -4.13
N GLY A 215 -2.34 4.82 -3.57
CA GLY A 215 -2.75 3.55 -4.14
C GLY A 215 -1.56 2.59 -4.20
N ARG A 216 -1.44 1.86 -5.32
CA ARG A 216 -0.33 0.91 -5.54
C ARG A 216 0.81 1.47 -6.38
N SER A 217 0.81 2.77 -6.68
CA SER A 217 1.81 3.33 -7.59
C SER A 217 3.22 3.32 -6.98
N VAL A 218 3.32 3.38 -5.65
CA VAL A 218 4.58 3.32 -4.91
C VAL A 218 4.49 2.17 -3.91
N ALA A 219 5.43 1.24 -3.99
CA ALA A 219 5.49 0.09 -3.11
C ALA A 219 6.13 0.48 -1.75
N LEU A 220 5.58 -0.03 -0.64
CA LEU A 220 6.05 0.28 0.72
C LEU A 220 7.50 -0.19 0.96
N ASP A 221 7.96 -1.19 0.22
CA ASP A 221 9.31 -1.78 0.27
C ASP A 221 10.32 -1.08 -0.68
N SER A 222 9.94 0.05 -1.29
CA SER A 222 10.85 0.81 -2.18
C SER A 222 12.00 1.48 -1.42
N GLY A 223 11.85 1.69 -0.11
CA GLY A 223 12.91 2.16 0.78
C GLY A 223 13.63 0.99 1.45
N THR A 224 14.96 1.08 1.57
CA THR A 224 15.79 -0.03 2.08
C THR A 224 16.50 0.27 3.40
N ALA A 225 16.42 1.51 3.88
CA ALA A 225 17.00 1.91 5.16
C ALA A 225 15.96 2.56 6.07
N GLY A 226 16.13 2.34 7.37
CA GLY A 226 15.40 3.07 8.39
C GLY A 226 15.94 4.49 8.61
N LEU A 227 15.06 5.40 9.01
CA LEU A 227 15.42 6.75 9.43
C LEU A 227 15.29 6.90 10.95
N VAL A 228 16.37 7.32 11.58
CA VAL A 228 16.44 7.57 13.01
C VAL A 228 16.76 9.04 13.26
N VAL A 229 15.94 9.71 14.07
CA VAL A 229 16.05 11.14 14.35
C VAL A 229 16.13 11.39 15.85
N GLY A 230 17.21 12.02 16.32
CA GLY A 230 17.28 12.57 17.67
C GLY A 230 17.21 11.56 18.83
N MET A 231 17.75 10.34 18.64
CA MET A 231 17.78 9.31 19.68
C MET A 231 18.82 9.58 20.77
N ALA A 232 19.95 10.20 20.42
CA ALA A 232 21.08 10.41 21.33
C ALA A 232 21.35 11.90 21.64
N ALA A 233 20.84 12.81 20.83
CA ALA A 233 21.06 14.25 20.92
C ALA A 233 19.90 15.00 20.25
N PRO A 234 19.72 16.32 20.51
CA PRO A 234 18.76 17.11 19.75
C PRO A 234 19.10 17.05 18.27
N GLU A 235 18.10 16.75 17.43
CA GLU A 235 18.25 16.69 15.99
C GLU A 235 16.99 17.22 15.32
N VAL A 236 17.18 18.07 14.31
CA VAL A 236 16.09 18.60 13.50
C VAL A 236 16.34 18.18 12.05
N LEU A 237 15.37 17.49 11.45
CA LEU A 237 15.36 17.23 10.01
C LEU A 237 14.30 18.09 9.32
N ILE A 238 14.65 18.61 8.15
CA ILE A 238 13.77 19.36 7.26
C ILE A 238 13.52 18.49 6.05
N PHE A 239 12.25 18.19 5.80
CA PHE A 239 11.74 17.48 4.63
C PHE A 239 11.18 18.53 3.68
N ASP A 240 11.90 18.80 2.60
CA ASP A 240 11.49 19.76 1.59
C ASP A 240 10.62 19.07 0.54
N THR A 241 9.34 19.42 0.52
CA THR A 241 8.34 18.86 -0.36
C THR A 241 8.47 19.37 -1.79
N ASP A 242 9.11 20.53 -2.01
CA ASP A 242 9.26 21.16 -3.32
C ASP A 242 10.61 20.84 -3.98
N ASP A 243 11.70 20.74 -3.20
CA ASP A 243 13.06 20.47 -3.70
C ASP A 243 13.31 18.97 -3.96
N GLY A 244 12.43 18.32 -4.71
CA GLY A 244 12.60 16.92 -5.15
C GLY A 244 12.83 15.92 -4.01
N GLY A 245 12.23 16.18 -2.84
CA GLY A 245 12.25 15.29 -1.69
C GLY A 245 13.55 15.33 -0.88
N ARG A 246 14.28 16.44 -0.94
CA ARG A 246 15.51 16.62 -0.18
C ARG A 246 15.22 16.55 1.33
N ILE A 247 16.13 15.89 2.05
CA ILE A 247 16.11 15.87 3.52
C ILE A 247 17.40 16.51 4.00
N ASP A 248 17.28 17.59 4.78
CA ASP A 248 18.39 18.28 5.40
C ASP A 248 18.36 18.09 6.92
N ARG A 249 19.52 17.85 7.51
CA ARG A 249 19.74 18.06 8.94
C ARG A 249 19.98 19.54 9.19
N TYR A 250 19.22 20.12 10.10
CA TYR A 250 19.28 21.52 10.49
C TYR A 250 19.94 21.69 11.85
N ASP A 251 20.95 22.55 11.94
CA ASP A 251 21.57 22.97 13.19
C ASP A 251 20.93 24.29 13.67
N PRO A 252 20.09 24.28 14.72
CA PRO A 252 19.40 25.48 15.19
C PRO A 252 20.35 26.53 15.81
N MET A 253 21.58 26.19 16.16
CA MET A 253 22.54 27.13 16.74
C MET A 253 23.25 27.95 15.67
N THR A 254 23.51 27.34 14.51
CA THR A 254 24.24 27.98 13.42
C THR A 254 23.35 28.35 12.25
N GLY A 255 22.16 27.76 12.15
CA GLY A 255 21.26 27.80 10.99
C GLY A 255 21.67 26.82 9.87
N ALA A 256 22.82 26.14 9.99
CA ALA A 256 23.40 25.38 8.90
C ALA A 256 22.54 24.16 8.53
N ARG A 257 22.42 23.90 7.22
CA ARG A 257 21.77 22.71 6.65
C ARG A 257 22.80 21.75 6.08
N THR A 258 22.75 20.48 6.51
CA THR A 258 23.58 19.40 5.97
C THR A 258 22.69 18.36 5.31
N VAL A 259 22.94 18.03 4.05
CA VAL A 259 22.12 17.08 3.31
C VAL A 259 22.22 15.66 3.91
N VAL A 260 21.07 15.08 4.28
CA VAL A 260 20.90 13.67 4.65
C VAL A 260 20.50 12.86 3.42
N ARG A 261 19.62 13.41 2.59
CA ARG A 261 19.15 12.82 1.34
C ARG A 261 19.12 13.89 0.24
N MET A 262 19.72 13.61 -0.91
CA MET A 262 19.70 14.50 -2.07
C MET A 262 18.32 14.57 -2.74
N SER A 263 18.08 15.61 -3.53
CA SER A 263 16.88 15.73 -4.34
C SER A 263 16.96 14.79 -5.55
N ALA A 264 15.99 13.89 -5.69
CA ALA A 264 15.87 12.96 -6.81
C ALA A 264 14.50 12.27 -6.80
N SER A 265 13.89 12.18 -7.97
CA SER A 265 12.68 11.37 -8.20
C SER A 265 13.07 9.94 -8.54
N GLY A 266 12.45 8.96 -7.89
CA GLY A 266 12.66 7.54 -8.14
C GLY A 266 13.99 6.96 -7.66
N SER A 267 14.90 7.79 -7.10
CA SER A 267 16.19 7.32 -6.57
C SER A 267 16.11 6.97 -5.09
N VAL A 268 16.74 5.85 -4.73
CA VAL A 268 16.94 5.42 -3.35
C VAL A 268 18.30 5.96 -2.88
N ASP A 269 18.31 7.18 -2.37
CA ASP A 269 19.51 7.83 -1.85
C ASP A 269 19.50 7.72 -0.31
N ALA A 270 20.62 7.28 0.26
CA ALA A 270 20.70 6.92 1.69
C ALA A 270 19.67 5.85 2.13
N GLY A 271 19.15 5.05 1.20
CA GLY A 271 18.13 4.04 1.46
C GLY A 271 16.69 4.57 1.52
N ILE A 272 16.49 5.87 1.23
CA ILE A 272 15.18 6.52 1.24
C ILE A 272 14.75 6.83 -0.20
N TYR A 273 13.63 6.25 -0.64
CA TYR A 273 13.03 6.54 -1.93
C TYR A 273 12.21 7.83 -1.87
N HIS A 274 12.09 8.54 -3.00
CA HIS A 274 11.16 9.65 -3.11
C HIS A 274 10.52 9.76 -4.51
N GLU A 275 9.27 10.20 -4.54
CA GLU A 275 8.56 10.58 -5.76
C GLU A 275 7.67 11.81 -5.50
N GLN A 276 7.62 12.71 -6.49
CA GLN A 276 6.61 13.76 -6.55
C GLN A 276 5.45 13.29 -7.44
N ARG A 277 4.23 13.31 -6.90
CA ARG A 277 3.05 12.87 -7.66
C ARG A 277 2.08 14.02 -7.89
N GLY A 278 1.56 14.10 -9.11
CA GLY A 278 0.46 15.00 -9.42
C GLY A 278 -0.79 14.64 -8.61
N GLY A 279 -1.51 15.64 -8.12
CA GLY A 279 -2.83 15.40 -7.53
C GLY A 279 -3.81 14.83 -8.56
N GLU A 280 -4.29 13.60 -8.38
CA GLU A 280 -5.28 12.96 -9.27
C GLU A 280 -6.69 13.02 -8.68
N GLY A 281 -7.67 13.46 -9.47
CA GLY A 281 -9.08 13.52 -9.08
C GLY A 281 -9.85 14.69 -9.72
N PRO A 282 -11.17 14.80 -9.48
CA PRO A 282 -11.97 15.89 -10.01
C PRO A 282 -11.52 17.23 -9.42
N GLU A 283 -11.41 18.26 -10.25
CA GLU A 283 -11.14 19.63 -9.80
C GLU A 283 -12.12 20.03 -8.68
N THR A 284 -11.61 20.77 -7.70
CA THR A 284 -12.44 21.30 -6.61
C THR A 284 -13.47 22.30 -7.14
N PRO A 285 -14.51 22.65 -6.36
CA PRO A 285 -15.51 23.65 -6.76
C PRO A 285 -14.96 25.02 -7.16
N SER A 286 -13.73 25.37 -6.78
CA SER A 286 -13.07 26.62 -7.15
C SER A 286 -12.17 26.52 -8.39
N GLY A 287 -12.06 25.34 -9.01
CA GLY A 287 -11.20 25.11 -10.18
C GLY A 287 -9.71 25.06 -9.87
N ALA A 288 -9.30 25.11 -8.60
CA ALA A 288 -7.92 24.87 -8.23
C ALA A 288 -7.64 23.35 -8.20
N GLY A 289 -6.49 22.98 -8.76
CA GLY A 289 -6.03 21.60 -8.90
C GLY A 289 -5.77 20.94 -7.55
N ILE A 290 -5.83 19.61 -7.52
CA ILE A 290 -5.51 18.84 -6.33
C ILE A 290 -4.02 19.04 -6.01
N PRO A 291 -3.63 19.25 -4.73
CA PRO A 291 -2.24 19.41 -4.36
C PRO A 291 -1.42 18.23 -4.83
N ASP A 292 -0.25 18.54 -5.37
CA ASP A 292 0.76 17.52 -5.61
C ASP A 292 1.23 16.93 -4.26
N LEU A 293 1.73 15.71 -4.31
CA LEU A 293 2.25 14.97 -3.17
C LEU A 293 3.77 14.89 -3.25
N ALA A 294 4.45 14.98 -2.10
CA ALA A 294 5.83 14.59 -1.93
C ALA A 294 5.86 13.31 -1.09
N VAL A 295 6.35 12.21 -1.69
CA VAL A 295 6.27 10.87 -1.13
C VAL A 295 7.66 10.41 -0.75
N TRP A 296 7.89 10.03 0.51
CA TRP A 296 9.12 9.39 0.96
C TRP A 296 8.84 7.96 1.39
N VAL A 297 9.70 7.00 1.01
CA VAL A 297 9.60 5.59 1.43
C VAL A 297 10.86 5.17 2.16
N MET A 298 10.70 4.50 3.31
CA MET A 298 11.79 4.00 4.15
C MET A 298 11.39 2.68 4.82
N ASP A 299 12.38 1.91 5.29
CA ASP A 299 12.12 0.62 5.95
C ASP A 299 11.47 0.82 7.33
N SER A 300 11.99 1.76 8.12
CA SER A 300 11.50 2.06 9.47
C SER A 300 11.67 3.55 9.79
N LEU A 301 10.87 4.09 10.72
CA LEU A 301 10.98 5.48 11.16
C LEU A 301 10.96 5.56 12.69
N SER A 302 12.03 6.08 13.29
CA SER A 302 12.13 6.30 14.73
C SER A 302 12.53 7.73 15.03
N ILE A 303 11.65 8.48 15.70
CA ILE A 303 11.89 9.86 16.12
C ILE A 303 11.99 9.86 17.64
N GLY A 304 13.21 9.90 18.16
CA GLY A 304 13.49 9.97 19.59
C GLY A 304 12.91 11.22 20.24
N ALA A 305 12.83 11.25 21.56
CA ALA A 305 12.22 12.35 22.31
C ALA A 305 12.88 13.74 22.06
N MET A 306 14.10 13.77 21.53
CA MET A 306 14.84 15.00 21.18
C MET A 306 14.85 15.26 19.66
N GLY A 307 14.22 14.40 18.88
CA GLY A 307 14.09 14.50 17.43
C GLY A 307 12.92 15.38 17.03
N THR A 308 13.12 16.19 15.99
CA THR A 308 12.06 16.94 15.32
C THR A 308 12.16 16.77 13.82
N ILE A 309 11.04 16.48 13.16
CA ILE A 309 10.89 16.55 11.71
C ILE A 309 10.01 17.76 11.36
N HIS A 310 10.49 18.63 10.48
CA HIS A 310 9.71 19.71 9.87
C HIS A 310 9.44 19.38 8.41
N PHE A 311 8.18 19.49 7.98
CA PHE A 311 7.79 19.46 6.58
C PHE A 311 7.65 20.88 6.06
N VAL A 312 8.25 21.15 4.91
CA VAL A 312 8.31 22.50 4.31
C VAL A 312 7.96 22.43 2.83
N GLY A 313 7.40 23.50 2.28
CA GLY A 313 7.03 23.61 0.87
C GLY A 313 5.55 23.39 0.60
N THR A 314 5.17 23.47 -0.67
CA THR A 314 3.77 23.61 -1.11
C THR A 314 3.04 22.29 -1.34
N ARG A 315 3.74 21.14 -1.37
CA ARG A 315 3.15 19.82 -1.66
C ARG A 315 2.81 19.02 -0.40
N ALA A 316 1.67 18.34 -0.40
CA ALA A 316 1.26 17.52 0.74
C ALA A 316 2.28 16.40 1.00
N ALA A 317 2.64 16.20 2.27
CA ALA A 317 3.68 15.26 2.66
C ALA A 317 3.10 13.86 2.89
N VAL A 318 3.72 12.85 2.29
CA VAL A 318 3.38 11.43 2.48
C VAL A 318 4.63 10.67 2.88
N VAL A 319 4.60 10.03 4.04
CA VAL A 319 5.66 9.16 4.53
C VAL A 319 5.15 7.72 4.54
N LEU A 320 5.79 6.88 3.74
CA LEU A 320 5.53 5.47 3.59
C LEU A 320 6.64 4.68 4.32
N VAL A 321 6.26 3.78 5.20
CA VAL A 321 7.18 3.01 6.03
C VAL A 321 6.80 1.53 5.94
N GLU A 322 7.75 0.68 5.53
CA GLU A 322 7.50 -0.76 5.42
C GLU A 322 7.20 -1.40 6.78
N GLY A 323 8.05 -1.15 7.75
CA GLY A 323 7.96 -1.65 9.12
C GLY A 323 7.24 -0.71 10.07
N ASP A 324 7.86 -0.48 11.23
CA ASP A 324 7.28 0.27 12.33
C ASP A 324 7.61 1.77 12.27
N VAL A 325 6.66 2.57 12.76
CA VAL A 325 6.81 4.00 13.06
C VAL A 325 6.75 4.21 14.57
N LEU A 326 7.83 4.73 15.14
CA LEU A 326 7.91 5.17 16.53
C LEU A 326 8.13 6.69 16.60
N VAL A 327 7.21 7.41 17.24
CA VAL A 327 7.31 8.84 17.49
C VAL A 327 7.34 9.08 19.00
N GLU A 328 8.49 9.55 19.49
CA GLU A 328 8.69 10.05 20.85
C GLU A 328 8.89 11.57 20.90
N GLY A 329 9.42 12.13 19.80
CA GLY A 329 9.67 13.55 19.61
C GLY A 329 8.54 14.26 18.86
N ARG A 330 8.91 15.15 17.92
CA ARG A 330 7.95 16.03 17.23
C ARG A 330 7.95 15.83 15.72
N ILE A 331 6.75 15.80 15.14
CA ILE A 331 6.53 15.95 13.71
C ILE A 331 5.73 17.23 13.50
N ASN A 332 6.23 18.11 12.65
CA ASN A 332 5.69 19.44 12.45
C ASN A 332 5.40 19.67 10.96
N ALA A 333 4.12 19.78 10.64
CA ALA A 333 3.59 20.13 9.34
C ALA A 333 2.73 21.41 9.44
N ARG A 334 2.88 22.21 10.50
CA ARG A 334 2.20 23.50 10.64
C ARG A 334 2.87 24.57 9.77
N ALA A 335 2.17 25.65 9.47
CA ALA A 335 2.83 26.83 8.93
C ALA A 335 3.71 27.46 10.01
N GLU A 336 5.02 27.49 9.76
CA GLU A 336 5.99 28.05 10.68
C GLU A 336 7.16 28.66 9.93
N TRP A 337 7.59 29.81 10.43
CA TRP A 337 8.78 30.50 9.99
C TRP A 337 10.03 29.82 10.55
N LEU A 338 10.83 29.22 9.67
CA LEU A 338 12.18 28.79 9.99
C LEU A 338 13.17 29.87 9.54
N LEU A 339 13.94 30.40 10.48
CA LEU A 339 15.03 31.34 10.18
C LEU A 339 16.14 30.58 9.44
N ASP A 340 16.53 31.07 8.26
CA ASP A 340 17.71 30.57 7.56
C ASP A 340 18.99 31.23 8.11
N THR A 341 20.11 30.51 7.94
CA THR A 341 21.50 30.89 8.23
C THR A 341 21.87 32.30 7.79
N ASP A 342 21.34 32.76 6.65
CA ASP A 342 21.66 34.06 6.08
C ASP A 342 20.86 35.22 6.72
N GLY A 343 20.00 34.91 7.70
CA GLY A 343 19.08 35.87 8.30
C GLY A 343 17.97 36.33 7.34
N ALA A 344 17.85 35.71 6.17
CA ALA A 344 16.68 35.80 5.34
C ALA A 344 15.61 34.88 5.94
N ASP A 345 14.42 35.42 6.16
CA ASP A 345 13.25 34.60 6.48
C ASP A 345 12.98 33.71 5.27
N VAL A 346 13.39 32.44 5.33
CA VAL A 346 12.89 31.45 4.37
C VAL A 346 11.48 31.15 4.82
N PHE A 347 10.53 31.79 4.16
CA PHE A 347 9.12 31.49 4.30
C PHE A 347 8.93 30.01 3.98
N VAL A 348 8.70 29.26 5.04
CA VAL A 348 8.35 27.85 4.98
C VAL A 348 6.84 27.83 5.04
N HIS A 349 6.20 28.02 3.88
CA HIS A 349 4.80 27.65 3.80
C HIS A 349 4.74 26.14 4.03
N ALA A 350 3.90 25.73 4.98
CA ALA A 350 3.43 24.36 4.98
C ALA A 350 2.66 24.12 3.66
N PRO A 351 2.40 22.86 3.28
CA PRO A 351 1.62 22.56 2.08
C PRO A 351 0.14 22.91 2.29
N ALA A 352 -0.11 24.22 2.27
CA ALA A 352 -1.29 24.92 2.75
C ALA A 352 -1.38 26.28 2.03
N GLY A 353 -2.54 26.94 2.13
CA GLY A 353 -2.69 28.30 1.62
C GLY A 353 -1.97 29.31 2.51
N GLY A 354 -1.20 30.22 1.92
CA GLY A 354 -0.64 31.39 2.60
C GLY A 354 -1.72 32.32 3.15
N GLY A 355 -1.42 33.05 4.21
CA GLY A 355 -2.26 34.11 4.75
C GLY A 355 -2.38 35.28 3.78
N GLY A 356 -3.48 36.03 3.88
CA GLY A 356 -3.67 37.26 3.11
C GLY A 356 -2.67 38.32 3.54
N PHE A 357 -1.94 38.90 2.58
CA PHE A 357 -1.24 40.17 2.75
C PHE A 357 -2.24 41.32 2.90
N VAL A 358 -1.78 42.51 3.32
CA VAL A 358 -2.62 43.71 3.49
C VAL A 358 -3.60 43.87 2.32
N ASP A 359 -4.89 44.06 2.63
CA ASP A 359 -5.98 44.19 1.66
C ASP A 359 -6.04 43.04 0.62
N SER A 360 -5.81 41.81 1.08
CA SER A 360 -6.03 40.61 0.28
C SER A 360 -6.73 39.49 1.06
N ASN A 361 -7.50 38.69 0.34
CA ASN A 361 -8.05 37.43 0.85
C ASN A 361 -6.92 36.46 1.22
N GLY A 362 -7.21 35.53 2.12
CA GLY A 362 -6.34 34.39 2.37
C GLY A 362 -6.24 33.50 1.15
N GLU A 363 -5.10 32.84 0.98
CA GLU A 363 -4.91 31.87 -0.10
C GLU A 363 -5.49 30.49 0.26
N GLY A 364 -5.67 29.66 -0.77
CA GLY A 364 -6.24 28.31 -0.65
C GLY A 364 -7.76 28.26 -0.87
N PHE A 365 -8.29 27.03 -0.96
CA PHE A 365 -9.68 26.77 -1.32
C PHE A 365 -10.71 27.38 -0.37
N GLY A 366 -10.33 27.53 0.89
CA GLY A 366 -11.14 28.08 1.97
C GLY A 366 -10.50 29.34 2.55
N GLY A 367 -9.79 30.11 1.73
CA GLY A 367 -9.19 31.38 2.13
C GLY A 367 -10.21 32.34 2.75
N GLY A 368 -9.86 32.95 3.88
CA GLY A 368 -10.71 33.95 4.53
C GLY A 368 -10.82 35.23 3.70
N GLY A 369 -11.99 35.86 3.71
CA GLY A 369 -12.21 37.14 3.04
C GLY A 369 -11.46 38.27 3.73
N GLU A 370 -10.96 39.23 2.96
CA GLU A 370 -10.40 40.49 3.50
C GLU A 370 -11.46 41.33 4.20
N GLY A 371 -11.06 42.09 5.21
CA GLY A 371 -11.89 43.16 5.76
C GLY A 371 -11.99 44.32 4.76
N ASN A 372 -13.11 45.06 4.77
CA ASN A 372 -13.23 46.28 3.95
C ASN A 372 -13.10 47.57 4.77
N ALA A 373 -12.59 48.58 4.07
CA ALA A 373 -12.49 49.95 4.53
C ALA A 373 -13.71 50.80 4.09
N ASP A 374 -14.30 51.56 5.01
CA ASP A 374 -15.24 52.66 4.69
C ASP A 374 -14.87 53.93 5.47
N GLY A 375 -14.20 54.87 4.80
CA GLY A 375 -13.73 56.10 5.41
C GLY A 375 -12.68 55.84 6.51
N SER A 376 -13.03 56.12 7.76
CA SER A 376 -12.15 55.88 8.93
C SER A 376 -12.30 54.49 9.56
N ARG A 377 -13.15 53.64 9.00
CA ARG A 377 -13.57 52.36 9.58
C ARG A 377 -12.93 51.22 8.82
N ARG A 378 -12.46 50.20 9.55
CA ARG A 378 -11.71 49.07 9.02
C ARG A 378 -12.20 47.75 9.62
N GLY A 379 -12.80 46.90 8.80
CA GLY A 379 -13.17 45.54 9.22
C GLY A 379 -11.95 44.66 9.49
N GLY A 380 -12.09 43.69 10.37
CA GLY A 380 -11.11 42.60 10.51
C GLY A 380 -11.26 41.55 9.42
N GLY A 381 -10.20 40.81 9.13
CA GLY A 381 -10.21 39.72 8.15
C GLY A 381 -10.95 38.49 8.65
N GLY A 382 -11.54 37.72 7.72
CA GLY A 382 -12.18 36.44 7.99
C GLY A 382 -11.16 35.33 8.24
N GLY A 383 -11.49 34.36 9.09
CA GLY A 383 -10.65 33.18 9.31
C GLY A 383 -10.67 32.21 8.14
N GLY A 384 -9.54 31.54 7.90
CA GLY A 384 -9.45 30.46 6.93
C GLY A 384 -10.32 29.27 7.34
N SER A 385 -10.83 28.54 6.36
CA SER A 385 -11.68 27.37 6.55
C SER A 385 -11.02 26.12 6.00
N TYR A 386 -11.08 25.02 6.74
CA TYR A 386 -10.77 23.67 6.27
C TYR A 386 -11.46 22.73 7.24
N GLY A 387 -12.15 21.67 6.80
CA GLY A 387 -12.85 20.73 7.69
C GLY A 387 -14.09 21.28 8.42
N SER A 388 -14.02 22.53 8.86
CA SER A 388 -15.06 23.35 9.47
C SER A 388 -14.90 24.83 9.04
N PRO A 389 -15.93 25.67 9.20
CA PRO A 389 -15.81 27.09 8.88
C PRO A 389 -14.83 27.82 9.82
N GLY A 390 -14.12 28.83 9.30
CA GLY A 390 -13.52 29.88 10.10
C GLY A 390 -14.56 30.81 10.73
N GLY A 391 -14.10 31.75 11.54
CA GLY A 391 -14.89 32.84 12.08
C GLY A 391 -14.94 34.04 11.13
N THR A 392 -16.05 34.80 11.16
CA THR A 392 -16.08 36.11 10.48
C THR A 392 -15.15 37.08 11.20
N GLY A 393 -14.60 38.05 10.47
CA GLY A 393 -14.00 39.24 11.08
C GLY A 393 -15.01 40.03 11.92
N GLY A 394 -14.50 40.98 12.70
CA GLY A 394 -15.28 41.99 13.41
C GLY A 394 -15.44 43.26 12.58
N THR A 395 -16.51 44.01 12.83
CA THR A 395 -16.80 45.30 12.20
C THR A 395 -16.18 46.48 12.96
N ALA A 396 -15.89 47.55 12.23
CA ALA A 396 -15.51 48.86 12.77
C ALA A 396 -16.69 49.83 12.64
N GLY A 397 -17.61 49.80 13.60
CA GLY A 397 -18.78 50.69 13.67
C GLY A 397 -19.72 50.53 12.47
N PHE A 398 -20.48 51.58 12.14
CA PHE A 398 -21.55 51.54 11.12
C PHE A 398 -21.06 51.54 9.65
N GLY A 399 -19.86 51.04 9.31
CA GLY A 399 -19.39 51.12 7.91
C GLY A 399 -18.31 50.13 7.46
N GLY A 400 -17.33 49.77 8.30
CA GLY A 400 -16.35 48.75 7.89
C GLY A 400 -16.98 47.36 7.90
N THR A 401 -17.02 46.68 6.75
CA THR A 401 -17.58 45.32 6.68
C THR A 401 -16.54 44.28 7.12
N PRO A 402 -16.94 43.25 7.87
CA PRO A 402 -16.02 42.20 8.27
C PRO A 402 -15.66 41.34 7.06
N GLY A 403 -14.49 40.70 7.09
CA GLY A 403 -14.18 39.63 6.17
C GLY A 403 -15.01 38.38 6.47
N ASP A 404 -15.61 37.80 5.44
CA ASP A 404 -16.35 36.54 5.56
C ASP A 404 -15.37 35.37 5.76
N PRO A 405 -15.74 34.31 6.51
CA PRO A 405 -14.93 33.10 6.54
C PRO A 405 -14.92 32.44 5.16
N GLY A 406 -13.83 31.75 4.83
CA GLY A 406 -13.75 31.01 3.56
C GLY A 406 -14.76 29.84 3.50
N PRO A 407 -15.04 29.30 2.31
CA PRO A 407 -15.87 28.10 2.19
C PRO A 407 -15.16 26.88 2.79
N VAL A 408 -15.93 25.95 3.36
CA VAL A 408 -15.38 24.69 3.90
C VAL A 408 -15.06 23.73 2.75
N TYR A 409 -13.89 23.12 2.78
CA TYR A 409 -13.47 22.07 1.85
C TYR A 409 -12.76 20.92 2.57
N GLY A 410 -12.30 19.93 1.79
CA GLY A 410 -11.64 18.72 2.25
C GLY A 410 -12.62 17.61 2.61
N ALA A 411 -12.41 16.42 2.04
CA ALA A 411 -13.20 15.24 2.35
C ALA A 411 -12.82 14.67 3.73
N ALA A 412 -13.79 14.09 4.44
CA ALA A 412 -13.52 13.39 5.71
C ALA A 412 -12.63 12.15 5.54
N THR A 413 -12.54 11.62 4.32
CA THR A 413 -11.63 10.52 3.94
C THR A 413 -10.17 10.96 3.84
N LEU A 414 -9.88 12.26 3.76
CA LEU A 414 -8.55 12.80 3.45
C LEU A 414 -7.97 12.26 2.12
N VAL A 415 -8.86 11.96 1.17
CA VAL A 415 -8.53 11.61 -0.21
C VAL A 415 -9.33 12.51 -1.15
N PRO A 416 -8.67 13.40 -1.92
CA PRO A 416 -7.23 13.65 -1.87
C PRO A 416 -6.82 14.44 -0.60
N LEU A 417 -5.51 14.44 -0.33
CA LEU A 417 -4.91 15.07 0.86
C LEU A 417 -4.69 16.57 0.66
N TYR A 418 -5.41 17.40 1.41
CA TYR A 418 -5.30 18.86 1.36
C TYR A 418 -4.77 19.46 2.65
N GLY A 419 -3.99 20.54 2.54
CA GLY A 419 -3.72 21.43 3.66
C GLY A 419 -4.88 22.37 3.97
N GLY A 420 -4.75 23.12 5.05
CA GLY A 420 -5.61 24.22 5.44
C GLY A 420 -5.40 25.46 4.56
N SER A 421 -6.34 26.41 4.65
CA SER A 421 -6.26 27.70 3.94
C SER A 421 -5.92 28.84 4.89
N GLY A 422 -5.35 29.92 4.34
CA GLY A 422 -4.99 31.11 5.10
C GLY A 422 -6.19 31.96 5.51
N GLY A 423 -6.01 32.77 6.54
CA GLY A 423 -6.95 33.84 6.92
C GLY A 423 -6.84 35.05 6.00
N GLY A 424 -7.90 35.84 5.89
CA GLY A 424 -7.87 37.12 5.17
C GLY A 424 -7.21 38.22 5.99
N ALA A 425 -6.67 39.24 5.32
CA ALA A 425 -6.15 40.42 6.00
C ALA A 425 -7.27 41.30 6.56
N GLY A 426 -6.94 42.08 7.60
CA GLY A 426 -7.79 43.22 7.97
C GLY A 426 -7.77 44.31 6.90
N ALA A 427 -8.68 45.26 7.01
CA ALA A 427 -8.65 46.45 6.17
C ALA A 427 -7.65 47.48 6.73
N ASP A 428 -6.80 48.06 5.90
CA ASP A 428 -6.11 49.35 6.03
C ASP A 428 -4.85 49.40 5.14
N ASP A 429 -4.68 50.48 4.39
CA ASP A 429 -3.67 50.64 3.33
C ASP A 429 -2.22 50.31 3.73
N ASP A 430 -1.82 50.48 4.99
CA ASP A 430 -0.43 50.23 5.44
C ASP A 430 -0.32 49.48 6.77
N THR A 431 -1.43 49.29 7.48
CA THR A 431 -1.36 48.95 8.91
C THR A 431 -2.27 47.80 9.34
N ALA A 432 -2.98 47.20 8.38
CA ALA A 432 -3.77 45.99 8.62
C ALA A 432 -2.93 44.84 9.15
N GLY A 433 -3.55 44.01 9.98
CA GLY A 433 -2.98 42.70 10.29
C GLY A 433 -3.11 41.78 9.09
N SER A 434 -2.01 41.16 8.68
CA SER A 434 -2.04 40.06 7.71
C SER A 434 -2.74 38.83 8.30
N GLY A 435 -3.33 38.02 7.42
CA GLY A 435 -3.89 36.73 7.81
C GLY A 435 -2.81 35.73 8.24
N GLY A 436 -3.20 34.74 9.03
CA GLY A 436 -2.35 33.61 9.38
C GLY A 436 -2.39 32.52 8.31
N ASP A 437 -1.27 31.84 8.10
CA ASP A 437 -1.14 30.73 7.16
C ASP A 437 -1.93 29.48 7.58
N GLY A 438 -2.40 28.69 6.61
CA GLY A 438 -3.05 27.40 6.86
C GLY A 438 -2.07 26.32 7.33
N GLY A 439 -2.56 25.32 8.07
CA GLY A 439 -1.77 24.15 8.46
C GLY A 439 -1.55 23.17 7.31
N GLY A 440 -0.42 22.46 7.27
CA GLY A 440 -0.08 21.53 6.19
C GLY A 440 -0.87 20.23 6.18
N ALA A 441 -0.63 19.43 5.14
CA ALA A 441 -1.20 18.10 4.97
C ALA A 441 -0.12 17.04 5.13
N LEU A 442 -0.35 16.08 6.03
CA LEU A 442 0.57 14.99 6.35
C LEU A 442 -0.16 13.65 6.32
N GLN A 443 0.41 12.69 5.61
CA GLN A 443 0.08 11.28 5.71
C GLN A 443 1.29 10.50 6.22
N ILE A 444 1.06 9.58 7.15
CA ILE A 444 2.03 8.57 7.57
C ILE A 444 1.37 7.20 7.42
N THR A 445 1.98 6.33 6.64
CA THR A 445 1.52 4.95 6.41
C THR A 445 2.62 3.97 6.83
N ALA A 446 2.33 3.08 7.77
CA ALA A 446 3.24 2.06 8.28
C ALA A 446 2.71 0.65 7.99
N GLY A 447 3.50 -0.22 7.36
CA GLY A 447 3.10 -1.61 7.15
C GLY A 447 2.99 -2.40 8.46
N GLY A 448 3.76 -2.00 9.48
CA GLY A 448 3.69 -2.52 10.86
C GLY A 448 2.84 -1.66 11.79
N THR A 449 3.41 -1.31 12.94
CA THR A 449 2.78 -0.51 14.00
C THR A 449 3.14 0.96 13.88
N LEU A 450 2.19 1.85 14.22
CA LEU A 450 2.43 3.28 14.37
C LEU A 450 2.16 3.67 15.83
N THR A 451 3.22 4.07 16.52
CA THR A 451 3.19 4.43 17.94
C THR A 451 3.56 5.90 18.14
N VAL A 452 2.66 6.67 18.74
CA VAL A 452 2.89 8.06 19.20
C VAL A 452 2.92 8.04 20.72
N THR A 453 4.11 8.14 21.33
CA THR A 453 4.25 8.03 22.79
C THR A 453 3.74 9.27 23.52
N ALA A 454 3.63 9.21 24.85
CA ALA A 454 2.99 10.26 25.65
C ALA A 454 3.62 11.66 25.53
N SER A 455 4.92 11.76 25.23
CA SER A 455 5.61 13.04 25.02
C SER A 455 5.53 13.54 23.57
N ALA A 456 5.09 12.69 22.65
CA ALA A 456 5.18 12.97 21.23
C ALA A 456 4.09 13.92 20.76
N ILE A 457 4.42 14.71 19.73
CA ILE A 457 3.52 15.71 19.13
C ILE A 457 3.57 15.57 17.61
N ILE A 458 2.40 15.42 16.99
CA ILE A 458 2.20 15.59 15.55
C ILE A 458 1.31 16.83 15.35
N ASP A 459 1.84 17.86 14.69
CA ASP A 459 1.23 19.20 14.61
C ASP A 459 1.06 19.64 13.15
N ALA A 460 -0.19 19.84 12.73
CA ALA A 460 -0.57 20.42 11.45
C ALA A 460 -1.52 21.61 11.67
N SER A 461 -1.28 22.40 12.72
CA SER A 461 -2.12 23.57 13.05
C SER A 461 -1.94 24.74 12.08
N GLY A 462 -2.95 25.62 12.03
CA GLY A 462 -2.86 26.92 11.35
C GLY A 462 -2.19 27.98 12.23
N GLU A 463 -1.63 29.01 11.59
CA GLU A 463 -1.01 30.15 12.25
C GLU A 463 -2.07 31.15 12.75
N GLY A 464 -1.74 31.87 13.83
CA GLY A 464 -2.55 33.00 14.27
C GLY A 464 -2.46 34.18 13.30
N GLY A 465 -3.56 34.92 13.13
CA GLY A 465 -3.58 36.15 12.36
C GLY A 465 -2.82 37.27 13.07
N TYR A 466 -2.17 38.13 12.30
CA TYR A 466 -1.40 39.24 12.85
C TYR A 466 -2.32 40.34 13.40
N GLY A 467 -1.86 40.98 14.47
CA GLY A 467 -2.53 42.16 14.99
C GLY A 467 -2.30 43.35 14.06
N ALA A 468 -3.27 44.25 13.99
CA ALA A 468 -3.11 45.48 13.24
C ALA A 468 -2.06 46.39 13.90
N ASN A 469 -1.18 46.97 13.09
CA ASN A 469 -0.29 48.03 13.53
C ASN A 469 -0.95 49.40 13.30
N GLY A 470 -0.42 50.49 13.85
CA GLY A 470 -0.90 51.83 13.51
C GLY A 470 -2.31 52.21 13.99
N ASN A 471 -2.92 53.19 13.31
CA ASN A 471 -4.20 53.79 13.67
C ASN A 471 -5.33 53.11 12.89
N ARG A 472 -6.32 52.59 13.60
CA ARG A 472 -7.59 52.09 13.07
C ARG A 472 -7.55 50.80 12.25
N GLY A 473 -6.40 50.16 12.01
CA GLY A 473 -6.31 48.92 11.23
C GLY A 473 -7.13 47.74 11.80
N GLY A 474 -7.69 46.93 10.90
CA GLY A 474 -8.36 45.67 11.25
C GLY A 474 -7.36 44.54 11.52
N GLY A 475 -7.68 43.67 12.48
CA GLY A 475 -6.86 42.48 12.75
C GLY A 475 -7.01 41.43 11.65
N GLY A 476 -5.94 40.69 11.36
CA GLY A 476 -5.96 39.62 10.36
C GLY A 476 -6.63 38.35 10.88
N GLY A 477 -7.27 37.59 9.99
CA GLY A 477 -7.90 36.32 10.31
C GLY A 477 -6.87 35.21 10.59
N GLY A 478 -7.21 34.26 11.48
CA GLY A 478 -6.39 33.08 11.74
C GLY A 478 -6.48 32.06 10.60
N GLY A 479 -5.38 31.34 10.35
CA GLY A 479 -5.33 30.27 9.35
C GLY A 479 -6.02 29.00 9.83
N ALA A 480 -6.59 28.24 8.89
CA ALA A 480 -7.24 26.97 9.20
C ALA A 480 -6.21 25.90 9.59
N GLY A 481 -6.62 24.92 10.41
CA GLY A 481 -5.82 23.71 10.60
C GLY A 481 -5.70 22.88 9.32
N GLY A 482 -4.75 21.96 9.28
CA GLY A 482 -4.44 21.11 8.14
C GLY A 482 -5.02 19.69 8.21
N SER A 483 -4.34 18.75 7.57
CA SER A 483 -4.73 17.33 7.55
C SER A 483 -3.68 16.44 8.18
N VAL A 484 -4.11 15.48 8.99
CA VAL A 484 -3.27 14.36 9.42
C VAL A 484 -3.99 13.05 9.17
N LEU A 485 -3.41 12.22 8.29
CA LEU A 485 -3.85 10.86 8.00
C LEU A 485 -2.80 9.87 8.54
N LEU A 486 -3.19 9.04 9.50
CA LEU A 486 -2.34 7.98 10.04
C LEU A 486 -2.90 6.63 9.61
N GLU A 487 -2.09 5.81 8.95
CA GLU A 487 -2.48 4.49 8.46
C GLU A 487 -1.48 3.44 8.94
N ALA A 488 -1.93 2.36 9.59
CA ALA A 488 -1.04 1.27 9.97
C ALA A 488 -1.76 -0.06 10.19
N ALA A 489 -1.03 -1.17 10.33
CA ALA A 489 -1.62 -2.44 10.78
C ALA A 489 -2.24 -2.28 12.19
N ALA A 490 -1.52 -1.59 13.08
CA ALA A 490 -2.00 -1.19 14.39
C ALA A 490 -1.54 0.23 14.74
N ILE A 491 -2.42 1.02 15.34
CA ILE A 491 -2.13 2.40 15.78
C ILE A 491 -2.27 2.49 17.31
N SER A 492 -1.26 3.08 17.95
CA SER A 492 -1.26 3.41 19.38
C SER A 492 -0.88 4.89 19.58
N ILE A 493 -1.78 5.69 20.16
CA ILE A 493 -1.56 7.13 20.39
C ILE A 493 -1.73 7.42 21.87
N ALA A 494 -0.63 7.67 22.56
CA ALA A 494 -0.57 8.20 23.92
C ALA A 494 -0.23 9.70 23.95
N GLY A 495 0.39 10.23 22.89
CA GLY A 495 0.79 11.64 22.77
C GLY A 495 -0.30 12.57 22.25
N THR A 496 0.11 13.65 21.59
CA THR A 496 -0.81 14.65 21.02
C THR A 496 -0.73 14.66 19.50
N VAL A 497 -1.87 14.57 18.83
CA VAL A 497 -1.99 14.77 17.37
C VAL A 497 -3.02 15.87 17.13
N GLY A 498 -2.65 16.93 16.41
CA GLY A 498 -3.56 18.04 16.20
C GLY A 498 -3.42 18.78 14.88
N ALA A 499 -4.56 19.27 14.40
CA ALA A 499 -4.74 20.19 13.30
C ALA A 499 -5.80 21.27 13.64
N PRO A 500 -5.70 22.00 14.77
CA PRO A 500 -6.58 23.14 15.04
C PRO A 500 -6.23 24.35 14.18
N GLY A 501 -7.19 25.27 14.06
CA GLY A 501 -6.95 26.59 13.45
C GLY A 501 -6.29 27.56 14.42
N GLY A 502 -5.62 28.57 13.88
CA GLY A 502 -5.03 29.66 14.64
C GLY A 502 -6.05 30.70 15.10
N GLY A 503 -5.72 31.48 16.12
CA GLY A 503 -6.55 32.60 16.57
C GLY A 503 -6.45 33.82 15.64
N GLY A 504 -7.48 34.64 15.55
CA GLY A 504 -7.46 35.92 14.83
C GLY A 504 -6.68 37.00 15.60
N GLY A 505 -6.11 37.95 14.85
CA GLY A 505 -5.41 39.11 15.39
C GLY A 505 -6.34 40.18 15.95
N GLY A 506 -5.85 40.98 16.90
CA GLY A 506 -6.57 42.14 17.42
C GLY A 506 -6.54 43.32 16.43
N GLY A 507 -7.67 44.03 16.32
CA GLY A 507 -7.73 45.33 15.67
C GLY A 507 -7.11 46.44 16.55
N THR A 508 -6.83 47.58 15.94
CA THR A 508 -6.21 48.73 16.62
C THR A 508 -7.05 50.00 16.48
N HIS A 509 -6.79 50.99 17.33
CA HIS A 509 -7.34 52.34 17.22
C HIS A 509 -6.22 53.39 17.18
N ALA A 510 -5.20 53.18 18.01
CA ALA A 510 -3.97 53.94 18.12
C ALA A 510 -2.91 53.10 18.83
N ASN A 511 -1.68 53.62 18.93
CA ASN A 511 -0.57 52.94 19.60
C ASN A 511 -0.90 52.58 21.07
N PRO A 512 -0.53 51.36 21.54
CA PRO A 512 0.19 50.30 20.80
C PRO A 512 -0.68 49.55 19.79
N GLY A 513 -0.08 48.80 18.85
CA GLY A 513 -0.83 47.95 17.91
C GLY A 513 -1.66 46.85 18.60
N GLY A 514 -2.57 46.24 17.85
CA GLY A 514 -3.30 45.04 18.27
C GLY A 514 -2.33 43.86 18.47
N ALA A 515 -2.64 42.96 19.40
CA ALA A 515 -1.84 41.76 19.60
C ALA A 515 -2.16 40.71 18.52
N PRO A 516 -1.16 39.93 18.07
CA PRO A 516 -1.40 38.80 17.19
C PRO A 516 -2.23 37.72 17.89
N GLY A 517 -2.98 36.95 17.11
CA GLY A 517 -3.53 35.67 17.54
C GLY A 517 -2.40 34.67 17.80
N SER A 518 -2.64 33.70 18.68
CA SER A 518 -1.70 32.61 18.89
C SER A 518 -1.99 31.46 17.94
N ARG A 519 -0.90 30.82 17.50
CA ARG A 519 -0.92 29.44 17.04
C ARG A 519 -1.28 28.49 18.18
N TRP A 520 -1.55 27.24 17.84
CA TRP A 520 -1.70 26.18 18.82
C TRP A 520 -0.35 25.83 19.47
N ASN A 521 -0.34 25.68 20.80
CA ASN A 521 0.84 25.31 21.57
C ASN A 521 0.59 24.04 22.42
N PRO A 522 0.70 22.84 21.83
CA PRO A 522 0.52 21.59 22.57
C PRO A 522 1.62 21.36 23.62
N PRO A 523 1.35 20.56 24.67
CA PRO A 523 0.07 19.91 24.97
C PRO A 523 -0.88 20.79 25.81
N THR A 524 -0.43 21.96 26.25
CA THR A 524 -1.13 22.78 27.26
C THR A 524 -2.33 23.54 26.71
N GLU A 525 -2.32 23.87 25.42
CA GLU A 525 -3.41 24.56 24.76
C GLU A 525 -4.17 23.60 23.85
N LEU A 526 -5.50 23.76 23.76
CA LEU A 526 -6.36 22.91 22.91
C LEU A 526 -6.88 23.65 21.66
N ARG A 527 -6.44 24.90 21.46
CA ARG A 527 -6.80 25.76 20.31
C ARG A 527 -5.85 26.96 20.20
N GLY A 528 -5.82 27.60 19.04
CA GLY A 528 -5.22 28.92 18.90
C GLY A 528 -6.00 29.98 19.70
N LEU A 529 -5.31 30.77 20.51
CA LEU A 529 -5.89 31.83 21.32
C LEU A 529 -6.03 33.11 20.51
N ARG A 530 -7.08 33.89 20.77
CA ARG A 530 -7.26 35.19 20.12
C ARG A 530 -6.21 36.23 20.51
N GLY A 531 -5.94 37.14 19.58
CA GLY A 531 -5.21 38.39 19.84
C GLY A 531 -6.08 39.40 20.59
N ASN A 532 -5.52 40.08 21.58
CA ASN A 532 -6.19 41.22 22.23
C ASN A 532 -6.14 42.46 21.31
N GLY A 533 -7.25 43.19 21.18
CA GLY A 533 -7.24 44.50 20.53
C GLY A 533 -6.50 45.56 21.36
N SER A 534 -6.09 46.65 20.72
CA SER A 534 -5.38 47.73 21.42
C SER A 534 -6.33 48.71 22.13
N GLY A 535 -5.98 49.09 23.36
CA GLY A 535 -6.73 50.03 24.20
C GLY A 535 -8.20 49.63 24.42
N MET A 536 -9.08 50.62 24.61
CA MET A 536 -10.52 50.38 24.78
C MET A 536 -11.25 50.15 23.44
N HIS A 537 -10.60 50.47 22.32
CA HIS A 537 -11.29 50.72 21.05
C HIS A 537 -10.96 49.71 19.94
N GLY A 538 -9.87 48.92 20.03
CA GLY A 538 -9.57 47.85 19.06
C GLY A 538 -10.28 46.53 19.37
N GLY A 539 -10.86 45.88 18.37
CA GLY A 539 -11.57 44.60 18.52
C GLY A 539 -10.62 43.45 18.85
N ARG A 540 -11.00 42.54 19.74
CA ARG A 540 -10.22 41.31 19.93
C ARG A 540 -10.48 40.35 18.78
N GLY A 541 -9.47 39.56 18.42
CA GLY A 541 -9.67 38.50 17.45
C GLY A 541 -10.59 37.39 17.97
N GLY A 542 -10.94 36.47 17.10
CA GLY A 542 -11.60 35.21 17.43
C GLY A 542 -10.60 34.14 17.87
N HIS A 543 -11.01 33.22 18.74
CA HIS A 543 -10.23 32.01 18.99
C HIS A 543 -10.27 31.09 17.77
N GLY A 544 -9.21 30.33 17.54
CA GLY A 544 -9.21 29.21 16.61
C GLY A 544 -10.16 28.11 17.06
N SER A 545 -10.34 27.11 16.20
CA SER A 545 -11.17 25.95 16.48
C SER A 545 -10.70 25.14 17.70
N ASP A 546 -11.66 24.56 18.43
CA ASP A 546 -11.42 23.80 19.65
C ASP A 546 -11.30 22.29 19.41
N VAL A 547 -11.05 21.55 20.50
CA VAL A 547 -10.99 20.08 20.51
C VAL A 547 -12.25 19.41 19.97
N GLU A 548 -13.42 20.06 20.01
CA GLU A 548 -14.64 19.48 19.45
C GLU A 548 -14.74 19.68 17.92
N GLY A 549 -13.76 20.34 17.30
CA GLY A 549 -13.79 20.68 15.88
C GLY A 549 -14.83 21.73 15.56
N ARG A 550 -15.17 22.61 16.53
CA ARG A 550 -16.08 23.72 16.28
C ARG A 550 -15.45 24.70 15.30
N ARG A 551 -16.30 25.45 14.60
CA ARG A 551 -15.88 26.57 13.76
C ARG A 551 -15.00 27.55 14.56
N GLY A 552 -14.12 28.26 13.85
CA GLY A 552 -13.41 29.40 14.44
C GLY A 552 -14.38 30.43 15.02
N GLU A 553 -14.01 31.09 16.12
CA GLU A 553 -14.82 32.14 16.71
C GLU A 553 -14.72 33.43 15.87
N ASN A 554 -15.78 34.22 15.86
CA ASN A 554 -15.78 35.51 15.18
C ASN A 554 -14.88 36.52 15.91
N GLY A 555 -14.32 37.47 15.17
CA GLY A 555 -13.69 38.65 15.75
C GLY A 555 -14.71 39.54 16.46
N GLU A 556 -14.28 40.25 17.50
CA GLU A 556 -15.15 41.21 18.22
C GLU A 556 -15.35 42.48 17.38
N ASP A 557 -16.62 42.88 17.25
CA ASP A 557 -17.01 44.18 16.73
C ASP A 557 -16.56 45.32 17.65
N LYS A 558 -16.33 46.50 17.07
CA LYS A 558 -16.15 47.74 17.82
C LYS A 558 -17.05 48.84 17.31
N HIS A 559 -17.69 49.56 18.23
CA HIS A 559 -18.61 50.65 17.89
C HIS A 559 -17.93 52.03 17.84
N ASP A 560 -16.63 52.10 18.12
CA ASP A 560 -15.88 53.34 17.98
C ASP A 560 -15.61 53.62 16.49
N PRO A 561 -15.93 54.81 15.96
CA PRO A 561 -15.64 55.15 14.57
C PRO A 561 -14.15 55.17 14.22
N ASN A 562 -13.26 55.08 15.22
CA ASN A 562 -11.82 55.03 15.09
C ASN A 562 -11.21 53.66 15.47
N GLY A 563 -12.00 52.67 15.83
CA GLY A 563 -11.50 51.33 16.20
C GLY A 563 -11.61 50.35 15.04
N GLY A 564 -10.55 49.58 14.79
CA GLY A 564 -10.58 48.45 13.86
C GLY A 564 -11.20 47.20 14.49
N GLY A 565 -11.91 46.41 13.66
CA GLY A 565 -12.45 45.12 14.07
C GLY A 565 -11.37 44.07 14.30
N GLY A 566 -11.64 43.09 15.16
CA GLY A 566 -10.74 41.94 15.33
C GLY A 566 -10.86 40.94 14.18
N GLY A 567 -9.81 40.18 13.90
CA GLY A 567 -9.86 39.11 12.89
C GLY A 567 -10.61 37.88 13.38
N GLY A 568 -11.24 37.13 12.48
CA GLY A 568 -11.89 35.84 12.79
C GLY A 568 -10.86 34.74 13.05
N GLY A 569 -11.17 33.76 13.90
CA GLY A 569 -10.32 32.59 14.13
C GLY A 569 -10.41 31.55 13.01
N GLY A 570 -9.37 30.76 12.81
CA GLY A 570 -9.33 29.71 11.79
C GLY A 570 -10.16 28.47 12.12
N GLY A 571 -10.68 27.80 11.08
CA GLY A 571 -11.40 26.53 11.19
C GLY A 571 -10.51 25.35 11.62
N ALA A 572 -11.12 24.32 12.21
CA ALA A 572 -10.47 23.05 12.56
C ALA A 572 -10.28 22.18 11.34
N GLY A 573 -9.05 21.71 11.16
CA GLY A 573 -8.72 20.74 10.14
C GLY A 573 -9.24 19.34 10.44
N ARG A 574 -8.54 18.33 9.93
CA ARG A 574 -9.05 16.96 9.92
C ARG A 574 -7.98 15.97 10.35
N LEU A 575 -8.38 15.07 11.25
CA LEU A 575 -7.59 13.91 11.66
C LEU A 575 -8.32 12.63 11.25
N ARG A 576 -7.60 11.69 10.64
CA ARG A 576 -8.14 10.37 10.30
C ARG A 576 -7.14 9.27 10.66
N LEU A 577 -7.65 8.19 11.23
CA LEU A 577 -6.89 7.00 11.57
C LEU A 577 -7.46 5.82 10.77
N ASN A 578 -6.64 5.21 9.92
CA ASN A 578 -6.96 3.97 9.24
C ASN A 578 -6.15 2.84 9.90
N VAL A 579 -6.85 1.83 10.41
CA VAL A 579 -6.22 0.60 10.88
C VAL A 579 -6.74 -0.58 10.07
N ARG A 580 -6.06 -1.71 10.21
CA ARG A 580 -6.53 -2.99 9.69
C ARG A 580 -7.99 -3.28 10.11
N PRO A 581 -8.86 -3.80 9.23
CA PRO A 581 -10.20 -4.25 9.56
C PRO A 581 -10.19 -5.24 10.73
N GLY A 582 -11.11 -5.06 11.67
CA GLY A 582 -11.17 -5.85 12.90
C GLY A 582 -10.27 -5.34 14.03
N THR A 583 -9.34 -4.42 13.74
CA THR A 583 -8.52 -3.74 14.76
C THR A 583 -9.17 -2.41 15.15
N VAL A 584 -9.03 -2.02 16.42
CA VAL A 584 -9.42 -0.70 16.92
C VAL A 584 -8.13 0.06 17.30
N PRO A 585 -7.95 1.32 16.86
CA PRO A 585 -6.79 2.10 17.28
C PRO A 585 -6.82 2.34 18.79
N ASN A 586 -5.69 2.15 19.47
CA ASN A 586 -5.57 2.43 20.90
C ASN A 586 -5.23 3.91 21.11
N VAL A 587 -6.22 4.73 21.45
CA VAL A 587 -6.03 6.16 21.70
C VAL A 587 -6.23 6.46 23.18
N THR A 588 -5.12 6.75 23.87
CA THR A 588 -5.09 7.23 25.27
C THR A 588 -4.63 8.69 25.37
N GLY A 589 -4.05 9.22 24.30
CA GLY A 589 -3.58 10.59 24.17
C GLY A 589 -4.66 11.60 23.75
N THR A 590 -4.22 12.75 23.25
CA THR A 590 -5.10 13.86 22.86
C THR A 590 -5.15 14.01 21.34
N LEU A 591 -6.36 14.11 20.80
CA LEU A 591 -6.62 14.38 19.39
C LEU A 591 -7.37 15.72 19.25
N VAL A 592 -6.87 16.63 18.41
CA VAL A 592 -7.44 17.97 18.21
C VAL A 592 -7.62 18.26 16.72
N PRO A 593 -8.83 18.21 16.14
CA PRO A 593 -10.11 17.95 16.79
C PRO A 593 -10.35 16.45 17.08
N SER A 594 -11.13 16.14 18.10
CA SER A 594 -11.48 14.77 18.51
C SER A 594 -12.74 14.23 17.82
N ARG A 595 -13.65 15.10 17.35
CA ARG A 595 -14.91 14.69 16.68
C ARG A 595 -14.75 14.28 15.22
N SER A 596 -13.56 14.44 14.62
CA SER A 596 -13.33 14.10 13.21
C SER A 596 -12.92 12.65 12.97
N LEU A 597 -12.88 11.80 14.01
CA LEU A 597 -12.43 10.42 13.88
C LEU A 597 -13.52 9.56 13.25
N SER A 598 -13.42 9.34 11.93
CA SER A 598 -14.06 8.21 11.28
C SER A 598 -13.07 7.04 11.26
N SER A 599 -13.33 5.97 12.00
CA SER A 599 -12.57 4.71 11.93
C SER A 599 -13.23 3.79 10.90
N GLU A 600 -13.06 4.08 9.62
CA GLU A 600 -13.48 3.18 8.53
C GLU A 600 -12.35 3.09 7.50
N GLY A 601 -11.30 2.33 7.81
CA GLY A 601 -10.24 2.02 6.85
C GLY A 601 -10.73 1.02 5.80
N VAL A 602 -10.48 1.29 4.52
CA VAL A 602 -10.67 0.33 3.44
C VAL A 602 -9.32 -0.38 3.24
N VAL A 603 -9.24 -1.68 3.52
CA VAL A 603 -8.07 -2.49 3.13
C VAL A 603 -8.29 -3.06 1.74
N GLY A 604 -7.31 -2.86 0.87
CA GLY A 604 -7.28 -3.47 -0.46
C GLY A 604 -6.66 -4.87 -0.43
N VAL A 605 -6.99 -5.70 -1.43
CA VAL A 605 -6.45 -7.04 -1.66
C VAL A 605 -5.61 -7.02 -2.93
N LEU A 606 -4.37 -7.55 -2.92
CA LEU A 606 -3.48 -7.64 -4.11
C LEU A 606 -4.16 -8.23 -5.35
#